data_AF-A0AAU0F3W6-F1
#
_entry.id   AF-A0AAU0F3W6-F1
#
_cell.length_a   1.000
_cell.length_b   1.000
_cell.length_c   1.000
_cell.angle_alpha   90.00
_cell.angle_beta   90.00
_cell.angle_gamma   90.00
#
_symmetry.space_group_name_H-M   'P 1'
#
loop_
_entity.id
_entity.type
_entity.pdbx_description
1 polymer ?
#
loop_
_entity_poly.entity_id
_entity_poly.type
_entity_poly.pdbx_seq_one_letter_code
_entity_poly.pdbx_strand_id
1 'polypeptide(L)'
;MKKLSFLMLSFLGFQIFAQAPAGYYNGTDGLTGATLKTKLSEIITSGHRDRGYDALYTGYAAGDIDNFYENDGTILDIYSENPNGTDPYNFRPSGPRCGNYVGEGDCFNREHMVPQSTLNLGIMKNDFYQVIPTDGYVNNRRGTYVFGNVKNATWTSRNGSKIGASNVSGYSGVMFEPIDEFKGDVARIILYFATRYEKNLGGVSFAMFGNQAYPGVSNWALRCSFSGTLKTLFPKESV
;
A
#
# COMPACT_ATOMS: atom_id res chain seq x y z
N MET A 1 -24.36 57.65 -25.71
CA MET A 1 -23.22 56.73 -25.97
C MET A 1 -22.97 55.89 -24.72
N LYS A 2 -23.36 54.62 -24.71
CA LYS A 2 -22.91 53.65 -23.69
C LYS A 2 -22.49 52.38 -24.42
N LYS A 3 -21.18 52.16 -24.49
CA LYS A 3 -20.57 50.97 -25.10
C LYS A 3 -20.70 49.84 -24.08
N LEU A 4 -21.48 48.81 -24.39
CA LEU A 4 -21.53 47.57 -23.62
C LEU A 4 -20.42 46.66 -24.16
N SER A 5 -19.27 46.62 -23.48
CA SER A 5 -18.21 45.67 -23.81
C SER A 5 -18.57 44.31 -23.22
N PHE A 6 -18.77 43.31 -24.08
CA PHE A 6 -18.97 41.92 -23.69
C PHE A 6 -17.58 41.29 -23.48
N LEU A 7 -17.20 41.05 -22.22
CA LEU A 7 -15.96 40.35 -21.88
C LEU A 7 -16.23 38.85 -21.94
N MET A 8 -15.77 38.19 -23.00
CA MET A 8 -15.83 36.73 -23.15
C MET A 8 -14.70 36.12 -22.30
N LEU A 9 -15.05 35.65 -21.10
CA LEU A 9 -14.11 34.99 -20.19
C LEU A 9 -13.85 33.55 -20.69
N SER A 10 -12.77 33.34 -21.44
CA SER A 10 -12.33 32.00 -21.85
C SER A 10 -11.72 31.27 -20.65
N PHE A 11 -12.47 30.36 -20.04
CA PHE A 11 -11.95 29.38 -19.07
C PHE A 11 -11.10 28.36 -19.84
N LEU A 12 -9.78 28.58 -19.95
CA LEU A 12 -8.84 27.48 -20.24
C LEU A 12 -8.64 26.70 -18.93
N GLY A 13 -9.45 25.65 -18.74
CA GLY A 13 -9.16 24.65 -17.73
C GLY A 13 -7.95 23.83 -18.17
N PHE A 14 -6.83 23.94 -17.45
CA PHE A 14 -5.72 23.00 -17.61
C PHE A 14 -6.16 21.62 -17.11
N GLN A 15 -6.38 20.69 -18.04
CA GLN A 15 -6.54 19.28 -17.71
C GLN A 15 -5.15 18.69 -17.48
N ILE A 16 -4.76 18.55 -16.22
CA ILE A 16 -3.62 17.71 -15.83
C ILE A 16 -4.05 16.25 -16.03
N PHE A 17 -3.62 15.65 -17.13
CA PHE A 17 -3.90 14.25 -17.42
C PHE A 17 -2.99 13.35 -16.58
N ALA A 18 -3.50 12.89 -15.44
CA ALA A 18 -2.97 11.74 -14.72
C ALA A 18 -3.40 10.41 -15.39
N GLN A 19 -3.44 10.36 -16.72
CA GLN A 19 -3.84 9.15 -17.44
C GLN A 19 -2.63 8.22 -17.62
N ALA A 20 -2.90 6.92 -17.52
CA ALA A 20 -1.90 5.92 -17.86
C ALA A 20 -1.42 6.13 -19.32
N PRO A 21 -0.18 5.73 -19.65
CA PRO A 21 0.33 5.83 -21.01
C PRO A 21 -0.65 5.22 -22.01
N ALA A 22 -0.77 5.84 -23.19
CA ALA A 22 -1.65 5.34 -24.23
C ALA A 22 -1.37 3.85 -24.51
N GLY A 23 -2.43 3.04 -24.46
CA GLY A 23 -2.36 1.60 -24.67
C GLY A 23 -1.93 0.76 -23.48
N TYR A 24 -1.62 1.35 -22.31
CA TYR A 24 -1.20 0.59 -21.12
C TYR A 24 -2.23 -0.46 -20.70
N TYR A 25 -3.52 -0.15 -20.77
CA TYR A 25 -4.62 -1.05 -20.41
C TYR A 25 -5.24 -1.78 -21.62
N ASN A 26 -4.56 -1.85 -22.76
CA ASN A 26 -5.11 -2.49 -23.95
C ASN A 26 -5.52 -3.95 -23.68
N GLY A 27 -6.72 -4.30 -24.15
CA GLY A 27 -7.28 -5.64 -23.99
C GLY A 27 -7.92 -5.89 -22.63
N THR A 28 -8.11 -4.86 -21.80
CA THR A 28 -8.94 -4.93 -20.59
C THR A 28 -10.41 -4.59 -20.83
N ASP A 29 -10.73 -4.00 -21.99
CA ASP A 29 -12.09 -3.57 -22.33
C ASP A 29 -13.09 -4.71 -22.24
N GLY A 30 -14.16 -4.50 -21.48
CA GLY A 30 -15.24 -5.48 -21.29
C GLY A 30 -14.88 -6.68 -20.39
N LEU A 31 -13.65 -6.78 -19.87
CA LEU A 31 -13.29 -7.82 -18.92
C LEU A 31 -13.76 -7.46 -17.50
N THR A 32 -14.12 -8.47 -16.72
CA THR A 32 -14.53 -8.33 -15.31
C THR A 32 -14.00 -9.49 -14.46
N GLY A 33 -13.96 -9.32 -13.14
CA GLY A 33 -13.63 -10.40 -12.20
C GLY A 33 -12.29 -11.06 -12.49
N ALA A 34 -12.27 -12.40 -12.57
CA ALA A 34 -11.05 -13.18 -12.76
C ALA A 34 -10.33 -12.87 -14.08
N THR A 35 -11.05 -12.69 -15.19
CA THR A 35 -10.41 -12.43 -16.50
C THR A 35 -9.75 -11.06 -16.54
N LEU A 36 -10.38 -10.04 -15.94
CA LEU A 36 -9.77 -8.72 -15.78
C LEU A 36 -8.52 -8.78 -14.90
N LYS A 37 -8.60 -9.46 -13.75
CA LYS A 37 -7.46 -9.59 -12.83
C LYS A 37 -6.27 -10.26 -13.51
N THR A 38 -6.48 -11.35 -14.24
CA THR A 38 -5.42 -12.03 -14.98
C THR A 38 -4.86 -11.14 -16.10
N LYS A 39 -5.71 -10.36 -16.79
CA LYS A 39 -5.20 -9.42 -17.80
C LYS A 39 -4.33 -8.32 -17.19
N LEU A 40 -4.72 -7.80 -16.02
CA LEU A 40 -3.93 -6.82 -15.27
C LEU A 40 -2.61 -7.43 -14.76
N SER A 41 -2.64 -8.66 -14.27
CA SER A 41 -1.45 -9.44 -13.89
C SER A 41 -0.43 -9.53 -15.04
N GLU A 42 -0.88 -9.82 -16.26
CA GLU A 42 -0.05 -9.83 -17.47
C GLU A 42 0.57 -8.46 -17.77
N ILE A 43 -0.25 -7.39 -17.77
CA ILE A 43 0.20 -6.01 -18.05
C ILE A 43 1.25 -5.57 -17.04
N ILE A 44 0.98 -5.75 -15.73
CA ILE A 44 1.89 -5.37 -14.66
C ILE A 44 3.20 -6.17 -14.76
N THR A 45 3.11 -7.48 -14.99
CA THR A 45 4.29 -8.35 -15.10
C THR A 45 5.15 -7.96 -16.29
N SER A 46 4.54 -7.65 -17.44
CA SER A 46 5.26 -7.24 -18.65
C SER A 46 5.99 -5.90 -18.49
N GLY A 47 5.38 -4.94 -17.78
CA GLY A 47 5.98 -3.63 -17.53
C GLY A 47 6.99 -3.60 -16.39
N HIS A 48 7.02 -4.62 -15.53
CA HIS A 48 7.84 -4.61 -14.32
C HIS A 48 9.33 -4.69 -14.62
N ARG A 49 10.13 -3.89 -13.89
CA ARG A 49 11.59 -3.92 -13.93
C ARG A 49 12.14 -4.13 -12.52
N ASP A 50 12.82 -5.26 -12.31
CA ASP A 50 13.57 -5.47 -11.06
C ASP A 50 14.81 -4.58 -11.07
N ARG A 51 14.96 -3.76 -10.02
CA ARG A 51 16.12 -2.87 -9.83
C ARG A 51 17.06 -3.38 -8.73
N GLY A 52 16.73 -4.51 -8.10
CA GLY A 52 17.49 -5.06 -6.98
C GLY A 52 17.12 -4.45 -5.65
N TYR A 53 17.49 -5.14 -4.57
CA TYR A 53 17.08 -4.81 -3.20
C TYR A 53 17.65 -3.49 -2.68
N ASP A 54 18.86 -3.12 -3.12
CA ASP A 54 19.51 -1.88 -2.67
C ASP A 54 18.97 -0.65 -3.39
N ALA A 55 18.39 -0.83 -4.59
CA ALA A 55 17.77 0.26 -5.34
C ALA A 55 16.48 0.78 -4.71
N LEU A 56 15.89 0.04 -3.76
CA LEU A 56 14.74 0.50 -2.97
C LEU A 56 15.01 1.86 -2.33
N TYR A 57 16.21 2.06 -1.76
CA TYR A 57 16.56 3.34 -1.12
C TYR A 57 16.62 4.51 -2.10
N THR A 58 17.08 4.27 -3.33
CA THR A 58 17.04 5.28 -4.40
C THR A 58 15.60 5.58 -4.80
N GLY A 59 14.74 4.55 -4.85
CA GLY A 59 13.32 4.72 -5.11
C GLY A 59 12.62 5.55 -4.03
N TYR A 60 12.90 5.31 -2.75
CA TYR A 60 12.30 6.06 -1.64
C TYR A 60 12.62 7.54 -1.73
N ALA A 61 13.87 7.88 -2.04
CA ALA A 61 14.28 9.26 -2.25
C ALA A 61 13.58 9.96 -3.43
N ALA A 62 13.01 9.19 -4.37
CA ALA A 62 12.35 9.71 -5.56
C ALA A 62 10.81 9.66 -5.50
N GLY A 63 10.24 8.74 -4.71
CA GLY A 63 8.81 8.43 -4.75
C GLY A 63 8.09 8.40 -3.40
N ASP A 64 8.81 8.22 -2.29
CA ASP A 64 8.23 8.14 -0.93
C ASP A 64 8.73 9.32 -0.07
N ILE A 65 8.83 10.49 -0.68
CA ILE A 65 9.05 11.75 0.02
C ILE A 65 7.70 12.32 0.41
N ASP A 66 7.55 12.76 1.66
CA ASP A 66 6.37 13.48 2.08
C ASP A 66 6.31 14.83 1.33
N ASN A 67 5.38 14.88 0.38
CA ASN A 67 4.99 16.08 -0.36
C ASN A 67 3.50 16.39 -0.16
N PHE A 68 2.82 15.68 0.74
CA PHE A 68 1.36 15.71 0.88
C PHE A 68 0.92 16.33 2.20
N TYR A 69 1.70 16.16 3.27
CA TYR A 69 1.40 16.65 4.60
C TYR A 69 2.28 17.87 4.92
N GLU A 70 3.33 17.71 5.72
CA GLU A 70 4.27 18.78 6.07
C GLU A 70 5.06 19.29 4.86
N ASN A 71 5.26 18.43 3.84
CA ASN A 71 6.03 18.75 2.64
C ASN A 71 7.44 19.27 2.99
N ASP A 72 8.08 18.60 3.96
CA ASP A 72 9.34 19.03 4.57
C ASP A 72 10.56 18.32 3.98
N GLY A 73 10.35 17.47 2.97
CA GLY A 73 11.38 16.67 2.29
C GLY A 73 11.87 15.48 3.13
N THR A 74 11.09 15.01 4.08
CA THR A 74 11.32 13.75 4.81
C THR A 74 10.67 12.58 4.07
N ILE A 75 10.95 11.36 4.52
CA ILE A 75 10.30 10.15 4.04
C ILE A 75 8.85 10.18 4.50
N LEU A 76 7.92 9.87 3.60
CA LEU A 76 6.54 9.61 3.93
C LEU A 76 6.43 8.25 4.65
N ASP A 77 6.67 8.25 5.96
CA ASP A 77 6.61 7.06 6.80
C ASP A 77 5.23 6.91 7.43
N ILE A 78 4.44 5.96 6.92
CA ILE A 78 3.07 5.69 7.38
C ILE A 78 2.97 5.30 8.88
N TYR A 79 4.09 4.99 9.55
CA TYR A 79 4.15 4.63 10.97
C TYR A 79 4.52 5.81 11.90
N SER A 80 4.97 6.93 11.36
CA SER A 80 5.13 8.19 12.10
C SER A 80 4.12 9.24 11.69
N GLU A 81 3.71 9.25 10.42
CA GLU A 81 2.88 10.30 9.84
C GLU A 81 1.65 10.65 10.69
N ASN A 82 1.43 11.95 10.88
CA ASN A 82 0.27 12.54 11.53
C ASN A 82 -0.44 13.52 10.58
N PRO A 83 -1.50 13.09 9.88
CA PRO A 83 -2.18 13.92 8.87
C PRO A 83 -2.77 15.25 9.35
N ASN A 84 -2.88 15.45 10.68
CA ASN A 84 -3.52 16.61 11.29
C ASN A 84 -2.56 17.50 12.11
N GLY A 85 -1.24 17.26 12.02
CA GLY A 85 -0.25 18.08 12.70
C GLY A 85 1.11 17.42 12.72
N THR A 86 2.09 18.00 13.41
CA THR A 86 3.46 17.51 13.32
C THR A 86 3.62 16.04 13.71
N ASP A 87 4.38 15.34 12.88
CA ASP A 87 4.89 14.01 13.13
C ASP A 87 5.64 13.88 14.48
N PRO A 88 5.53 12.71 15.14
CA PRO A 88 6.27 12.44 16.37
C PRO A 88 7.78 12.30 16.13
N TYR A 89 8.20 11.99 14.91
CA TYR A 89 9.59 11.86 14.45
C TYR A 89 9.61 11.66 12.93
N ASN A 90 10.67 12.10 12.25
CA ASN A 90 10.76 12.07 10.78
C ASN A 90 12.11 11.49 10.35
N PHE A 91 12.15 10.91 9.15
CA PHE A 91 13.39 10.38 8.57
C PHE A 91 13.77 11.13 7.30
N ARG A 92 15.06 11.42 7.13
CA ARG A 92 15.58 11.86 5.84
C ARG A 92 15.93 10.65 4.97
N PRO A 93 15.84 10.73 3.63
CA PRO A 93 16.26 9.63 2.75
C PRO A 93 17.72 9.18 2.93
N SER A 94 18.58 10.13 3.31
CA SER A 94 19.98 9.91 3.68
C SER A 94 20.18 9.58 5.17
N GLY A 95 19.10 9.46 5.93
CA GLY A 95 19.10 9.18 7.36
C GLY A 95 19.56 7.77 7.70
N PRO A 96 19.67 7.46 9.01
CA PRO A 96 20.15 6.17 9.47
C PRO A 96 19.23 5.04 9.01
N ARG A 97 19.84 3.90 8.68
CA ARG A 97 19.21 2.64 8.28
C ARG A 97 19.77 1.56 9.18
N CYS A 98 18.93 0.85 9.92
CA CYS A 98 19.39 -0.08 10.94
C CYS A 98 18.52 -1.34 10.99
N GLY A 99 19.04 -2.38 11.65
CA GLY A 99 18.35 -3.67 11.83
C GLY A 99 18.03 -3.98 13.29
N ASN A 100 18.38 -3.08 14.21
CA ASN A 100 18.13 -3.19 15.65
C ASN A 100 17.56 -1.87 16.14
N TYR A 101 16.52 -1.93 16.98
CA TYR A 101 15.73 -0.78 17.38
C TYR A 101 15.44 -0.85 18.87
N VAL A 102 15.63 0.26 19.58
CA VAL A 102 15.31 0.43 21.00
C VAL A 102 13.91 1.03 21.15
N GLY A 103 13.53 1.94 20.24
CA GLY A 103 12.22 2.58 20.22
C GLY A 103 11.87 3.20 18.86
N GLU A 104 10.67 3.77 18.78
CA GLU A 104 10.22 4.55 17.63
C GLU A 104 11.07 5.80 17.40
N GLY A 105 11.44 6.06 16.14
CA GLY A 105 12.25 7.19 15.71
C GLY A 105 13.76 6.92 15.61
N ASP A 106 14.21 5.69 15.89
CA ASP A 106 15.64 5.36 15.87
C ASP A 106 16.23 5.39 14.45
N CYS A 107 15.57 4.73 13.51
CA CYS A 107 15.94 4.68 12.10
C CYS A 107 14.76 4.14 11.28
N PHE A 108 14.76 4.41 9.98
CA PHE A 108 13.81 3.76 9.09
C PHE A 108 14.38 2.44 8.54
N ASN A 109 13.49 1.54 8.17
CA ASN A 109 13.80 0.26 7.55
C ASN A 109 12.84 0.00 6.38
N ARG A 110 13.17 -1.02 5.58
CA ARG A 110 12.31 -1.56 4.54
C ARG A 110 11.21 -2.41 5.16
N GLU A 111 9.97 -1.98 5.01
CA GLU A 111 8.77 -2.69 5.43
C GLU A 111 8.20 -3.46 4.25
N HIS A 112 8.26 -4.78 4.32
CA HIS A 112 7.55 -5.64 3.37
C HIS A 112 6.09 -5.77 3.81
N MET A 113 5.20 -5.07 3.09
CA MET A 113 3.76 -5.09 3.38
C MET A 113 3.19 -6.52 3.33
N VAL A 114 3.74 -7.34 2.43
CA VAL A 114 3.67 -8.80 2.51
C VAL A 114 4.98 -9.32 3.13
N PRO A 115 4.97 -9.78 4.39
CA PRO A 115 6.20 -10.01 5.15
C PRO A 115 7.17 -10.93 4.42
N GLN A 116 8.44 -10.54 4.33
CA GLN A 116 9.45 -11.25 3.53
C GLN A 116 9.57 -12.74 3.90
N SER A 117 9.39 -13.09 5.19
CA SER A 117 9.44 -14.47 5.70
C SER A 117 8.30 -15.37 5.18
N THR A 118 7.26 -14.79 4.58
CA THR A 118 6.10 -15.51 4.04
C THR A 118 6.21 -15.78 2.54
N LEU A 119 7.26 -15.27 1.89
CA LEU A 119 7.42 -15.29 0.44
C LEU A 119 8.31 -16.45 -0.01
N ASN A 120 7.98 -17.04 -1.15
CA ASN A 120 8.94 -17.81 -1.94
C ASN A 120 9.92 -16.81 -2.60
N LEU A 121 11.11 -16.70 -2.00
CA LEU A 121 12.08 -15.64 -2.24
C LEU A 121 12.45 -15.50 -3.73
N GLY A 122 12.53 -14.25 -4.19
CA GLY A 122 12.80 -13.88 -5.58
C GLY A 122 12.58 -12.37 -5.78
N ILE A 123 12.11 -11.96 -6.97
CA ILE A 123 11.85 -10.54 -7.30
C ILE A 123 10.83 -9.86 -6.36
N MET A 124 9.99 -10.62 -5.65
CA MET A 124 8.98 -10.11 -4.70
C MET A 124 9.59 -9.33 -3.54
N LYS A 125 10.80 -9.71 -3.10
CA LYS A 125 11.47 -9.04 -1.98
C LYS A 125 12.02 -7.66 -2.35
N ASN A 126 12.17 -7.38 -3.65
CA ASN A 126 12.72 -6.14 -4.21
C ASN A 126 11.63 -5.22 -4.77
N ASP A 127 10.36 -5.61 -4.68
CA ASP A 127 9.26 -4.92 -5.34
C ASP A 127 8.91 -3.62 -4.61
N PHE A 128 9.26 -2.50 -5.23
CA PHE A 128 9.05 -1.16 -4.70
C PHE A 128 7.59 -0.90 -4.29
N TYR A 129 6.62 -1.47 -5.00
CA TYR A 129 5.20 -1.25 -4.72
C TYR A 129 4.68 -1.97 -3.47
N GLN A 130 5.48 -2.86 -2.85
CA GLN A 130 5.11 -3.51 -1.59
C GLN A 130 6.17 -3.36 -0.50
N VAL A 131 7.36 -2.89 -0.83
CA VAL A 131 8.44 -2.67 0.13
C VAL A 131 8.61 -1.17 0.32
N ILE A 132 7.98 -0.63 1.35
CA ILE A 132 7.92 0.82 1.63
C ILE A 132 8.90 1.20 2.75
N PRO A 133 9.35 2.46 2.83
CA PRO A 133 10.21 2.90 3.92
C PRO A 133 9.35 3.27 5.14
N THR A 134 9.62 2.68 6.30
CA THR A 134 8.90 3.03 7.53
C THR A 134 9.78 2.98 8.78
N ASP A 135 9.29 3.48 9.91
CA ASP A 135 9.93 3.30 11.21
C ASP A 135 10.29 1.83 11.46
N GLY A 136 11.57 1.59 11.77
CA GLY A 136 12.10 0.24 11.94
C GLY A 136 11.55 -0.48 13.18
N TYR A 137 11.23 0.25 14.24
CA TYR A 137 10.68 -0.31 15.47
C TYR A 137 9.21 -0.74 15.30
N VAL A 138 8.39 0.12 14.69
CA VAL A 138 6.99 -0.22 14.37
C VAL A 138 6.93 -1.36 13.36
N ASN A 139 7.77 -1.36 12.33
CA ASN A 139 7.96 -2.49 11.39
C ASN A 139 8.28 -3.78 12.15
N ASN A 140 9.28 -3.75 13.03
CA ASN A 140 9.67 -4.92 13.83
C ASN A 140 8.52 -5.46 14.69
N ARG A 141 7.75 -4.56 15.32
CA ARG A 141 6.57 -4.93 16.11
C ARG A 141 5.44 -5.48 15.26
N ARG A 142 5.21 -4.92 14.07
CA ARG A 142 4.20 -5.41 13.13
C ARG A 142 4.51 -6.83 12.68
N GLY A 143 5.79 -7.13 12.43
CA GLY A 143 6.28 -8.48 12.15
C GLY A 143 5.51 -9.13 11.01
N THR A 144 4.85 -10.26 11.29
CA THR A 144 4.02 -10.98 10.32
C THR A 144 2.51 -10.81 10.54
N TYR A 145 2.10 -9.89 11.41
CA TYR A 145 0.68 -9.66 11.66
C TYR A 145 0.00 -9.16 10.38
N VAL A 146 -1.20 -9.70 10.16
CA VAL A 146 -2.06 -9.30 9.05
C VAL A 146 -2.64 -7.92 9.32
N PHE A 147 -2.95 -7.19 8.25
CA PHE A 147 -3.60 -5.90 8.39
C PHE A 147 -5.11 -6.06 8.63
N GLY A 148 -5.65 -5.28 9.57
CA GLY A 148 -7.09 -5.22 9.81
C GLY A 148 -7.44 -4.38 11.03
N ASN A 149 -8.73 -4.11 11.23
CA ASN A 149 -9.19 -3.35 12.38
C ASN A 149 -8.97 -4.14 13.68
N VAL A 150 -8.42 -3.48 14.70
CA VAL A 150 -8.15 -4.04 16.02
C VAL A 150 -9.32 -3.75 16.95
N LYS A 151 -9.80 -4.78 17.66
CA LYS A 151 -10.89 -4.65 18.63
C LYS A 151 -10.40 -4.06 19.94
N ASN A 152 -9.35 -4.67 20.49
CA ASN A 152 -8.70 -4.27 21.74
C ASN A 152 -7.19 -4.19 21.48
N ALA A 153 -6.63 -2.99 21.55
CA ALA A 153 -5.20 -2.77 21.35
C ALA A 153 -4.40 -3.28 22.55
N THR A 154 -3.39 -4.10 22.29
CA THR A 154 -2.36 -4.49 23.26
C THR A 154 -1.12 -3.61 23.15
N TRP A 155 -0.97 -2.89 22.04
CA TRP A 155 0.05 -1.88 21.82
C TRP A 155 -0.45 -0.82 20.82
N THR A 156 0.00 0.41 20.99
CA THR A 156 -0.29 1.54 20.10
C THR A 156 1.01 2.30 19.85
N SER A 157 1.31 2.62 18.59
CA SER A 157 2.45 3.45 18.19
C SER A 157 2.24 4.91 18.56
N ARG A 158 3.27 5.75 18.42
CA ARG A 158 3.12 7.21 18.63
C ARG A 158 2.15 7.86 17.64
N ASN A 159 2.09 7.38 16.40
CA ASN A 159 1.14 7.91 15.41
C ASN A 159 -0.28 7.36 15.56
N GLY A 160 -0.48 6.33 16.40
CA GLY A 160 -1.81 5.76 16.69
C GLY A 160 -2.14 4.47 15.95
N SER A 161 -1.18 3.90 15.19
CA SER A 161 -1.28 2.52 14.69
C SER A 161 -1.35 1.52 15.85
N LYS A 162 -2.07 0.41 15.68
CA LYS A 162 -2.39 -0.51 16.79
C LYS A 162 -2.01 -1.94 16.47
N ILE A 163 -1.61 -2.69 17.49
CA ILE A 163 -1.56 -4.15 17.47
C ILE A 163 -2.59 -4.67 18.47
N GLY A 164 -3.33 -5.71 18.10
CA GLY A 164 -4.25 -6.35 19.03
C GLY A 164 -5.15 -7.40 18.40
N ALA A 165 -6.15 -7.84 19.17
CA ALA A 165 -7.08 -8.86 18.73
C ALA A 165 -7.94 -8.37 17.54
N SER A 166 -8.16 -9.26 16.57
CA SER A 166 -9.01 -9.01 15.40
C SER A 166 -10.41 -8.49 15.74
N ASN A 167 -10.84 -7.45 15.02
CA ASN A 167 -12.25 -7.04 14.92
C ASN A 167 -12.90 -7.46 13.60
N VAL A 168 -12.25 -8.31 12.80
CA VAL A 168 -12.71 -8.72 11.47
C VAL A 168 -13.36 -10.09 11.52
N SER A 169 -14.65 -10.15 11.15
CA SER A 169 -15.39 -11.41 11.06
C SER A 169 -14.73 -12.40 10.10
N GLY A 170 -14.40 -13.59 10.60
CA GLY A 170 -13.73 -14.65 9.83
C GLY A 170 -12.23 -14.78 10.08
N TYR A 171 -11.64 -13.97 10.96
CA TYR A 171 -10.26 -14.12 11.43
C TYR A 171 -10.15 -13.87 12.94
N SER A 172 -9.43 -14.74 13.66
CA SER A 172 -9.33 -14.73 15.13
C SER A 172 -7.91 -14.55 15.67
N GLY A 173 -6.97 -14.06 14.86
CA GLY A 173 -5.59 -13.80 15.25
C GLY A 173 -5.32 -12.37 15.73
N VAL A 174 -4.04 -12.08 15.95
CA VAL A 174 -3.52 -10.73 16.19
C VAL A 174 -3.38 -10.00 14.85
N MET A 175 -3.76 -8.73 14.83
CA MET A 175 -3.72 -7.86 13.66
C MET A 175 -2.88 -6.61 13.95
N PHE A 176 -2.41 -5.99 12.87
CA PHE A 176 -1.90 -4.62 12.85
C PHE A 176 -2.91 -3.70 12.16
N GLU A 177 -3.30 -2.62 12.82
CA GLU A 177 -4.19 -1.59 12.28
C GLU A 177 -3.38 -0.31 12.06
N PRO A 178 -3.05 0.09 10.81
CA PRO A 178 -2.51 1.41 10.56
C PRO A 178 -3.58 2.48 10.85
N ILE A 179 -3.18 3.74 10.99
CA ILE A 179 -4.12 4.86 11.11
C ILE A 179 -5.06 4.93 9.89
N ASP A 180 -6.23 5.55 10.07
CA ASP A 180 -7.30 5.55 9.06
C ASP A 180 -6.85 6.10 7.71
N GLU A 181 -5.96 7.09 7.70
CA GLU A 181 -5.41 7.69 6.48
C GLU A 181 -4.76 6.66 5.56
N PHE A 182 -3.89 5.80 6.12
CA PHE A 182 -3.10 4.85 5.33
C PHE A 182 -3.77 3.50 5.09
N LYS A 183 -4.98 3.28 5.62
CA LYS A 183 -5.75 2.05 5.39
C LYS A 183 -6.01 1.81 3.90
N GLY A 184 -6.24 2.88 3.13
CA GLY A 184 -6.42 2.80 1.69
C GLY A 184 -5.16 2.34 0.96
N ASP A 185 -4.01 2.91 1.29
CA ASP A 185 -2.70 2.58 0.73
C ASP A 185 -2.32 1.14 0.98
N VAL A 186 -2.44 0.68 2.23
CA VAL A 186 -2.19 -0.72 2.59
C VAL A 186 -3.06 -1.67 1.75
N ALA A 187 -4.35 -1.37 1.59
CA ALA A 187 -5.22 -2.21 0.76
C ALA A 187 -4.84 -2.20 -0.71
N ARG A 188 -4.44 -1.06 -1.27
CA ARG A 188 -3.96 -0.97 -2.67
C ARG A 188 -2.70 -1.79 -2.86
N ILE A 189 -1.77 -1.79 -1.90
CA ILE A 189 -0.55 -2.58 -1.95
C ILE A 189 -0.87 -4.09 -1.90
N ILE A 190 -1.73 -4.53 -0.99
CA ILE A 190 -2.15 -5.94 -0.88
C ILE A 190 -2.89 -6.40 -2.15
N LEU A 191 -3.77 -5.56 -2.70
CA LEU A 191 -4.47 -5.80 -3.96
C LEU A 191 -3.50 -5.93 -5.14
N TYR A 192 -2.56 -4.99 -5.24
CA TYR A 192 -1.51 -5.01 -6.25
C TYR A 192 -0.72 -6.32 -6.17
N PHE A 193 -0.30 -6.71 -4.95
CA PHE A 193 0.45 -7.93 -4.74
C PHE A 193 -0.36 -9.17 -5.16
N ALA A 194 -1.63 -9.26 -4.74
CA ALA A 194 -2.53 -10.35 -5.13
C ALA A 194 -2.73 -10.43 -6.64
N THR A 195 -2.77 -9.29 -7.33
CA THR A 195 -2.97 -9.19 -8.78
C THR A 195 -1.70 -9.56 -9.52
N ARG A 196 -0.59 -8.87 -9.25
CA ARG A 196 0.69 -9.07 -9.93
C ARG A 196 1.21 -10.50 -9.77
N TYR A 197 1.16 -11.03 -8.55
CA TYR A 197 1.76 -12.31 -8.21
C TYR A 197 0.73 -13.45 -8.17
N GLU A 198 -0.37 -13.34 -8.93
CA GLU A 198 -1.48 -14.29 -8.86
C GLU A 198 -1.04 -15.76 -9.01
N LYS A 199 -0.07 -16.04 -9.88
CA LYS A 199 0.45 -17.38 -10.16
C LYS A 199 1.37 -17.90 -9.04
N ASN A 200 1.83 -17.01 -8.17
CA ASN A 200 2.74 -17.32 -7.08
C ASN A 200 2.04 -17.40 -5.72
N LEU A 201 0.77 -17.00 -5.62
CA LEU A 201 0.04 -16.95 -4.34
C LEU A 201 0.00 -18.30 -3.61
N GLY A 202 -0.03 -19.42 -4.34
CA GLY A 202 0.04 -20.77 -3.75
C GLY A 202 1.33 -21.03 -2.94
N GLY A 203 2.37 -20.21 -3.14
CA GLY A 203 3.63 -20.26 -2.39
C GLY A 203 3.79 -19.16 -1.34
N VAL A 204 2.76 -18.36 -1.06
CA VAL A 204 2.80 -17.26 -0.09
C VAL A 204 2.08 -17.66 1.19
N SER A 205 2.82 -17.78 2.29
CA SER A 205 2.30 -18.19 3.61
C SER A 205 1.91 -16.99 4.47
N PHE A 206 1.00 -16.14 3.95
CA PHE A 206 0.51 -14.97 4.66
C PHE A 206 -1.02 -14.97 4.66
N ALA A 207 -1.64 -14.95 5.83
CA ALA A 207 -3.08 -15.24 5.97
C ALA A 207 -4.02 -14.24 5.27
N MET A 208 -3.52 -13.06 4.87
CA MET A 208 -4.24 -12.14 3.99
C MET A 208 -4.55 -12.75 2.61
N PHE A 209 -3.71 -13.68 2.12
CA PHE A 209 -3.86 -14.32 0.82
C PHE A 209 -4.51 -15.70 0.93
N GLY A 210 -5.28 -16.03 -0.11
CA GLY A 210 -5.78 -17.38 -0.33
C GLY A 210 -4.76 -18.22 -1.11
N ASN A 211 -5.06 -19.51 -1.28
CA ASN A 211 -4.24 -20.43 -2.09
C ASN A 211 -4.68 -20.49 -3.57
N GLN A 212 -5.54 -19.58 -4.02
CA GLN A 212 -6.09 -19.53 -5.39
C GLN A 212 -5.71 -18.22 -6.09
N ALA A 213 -5.66 -18.24 -7.42
CA ALA A 213 -5.37 -17.03 -8.20
C ALA A 213 -6.47 -15.96 -8.09
N TYR A 214 -7.74 -16.36 -7.96
CA TYR A 214 -8.88 -15.45 -7.79
C TYR A 214 -9.74 -15.87 -6.59
N PRO A 215 -10.16 -14.94 -5.71
CA PRO A 215 -9.82 -13.51 -5.70
C PRO A 215 -8.36 -13.23 -5.29
N GLY A 216 -7.59 -14.25 -4.89
CA GLY A 216 -6.20 -14.10 -4.46
C GLY A 216 -6.03 -13.69 -3.01
N VAL A 217 -7.03 -13.02 -2.43
CA VAL A 217 -7.10 -12.70 -1.00
C VAL A 217 -8.05 -13.63 -0.26
N SER A 218 -7.84 -13.79 1.04
CA SER A 218 -8.74 -14.56 1.91
C SER A 218 -10.13 -13.92 1.98
N ASN A 219 -11.19 -14.74 2.09
CA ASN A 219 -12.58 -14.28 2.16
C ASN A 219 -12.87 -13.30 3.29
N TRP A 220 -12.16 -13.43 4.43
CA TRP A 220 -12.27 -12.49 5.54
C TRP A 220 -11.51 -11.19 5.27
N ALA A 221 -10.43 -11.22 4.49
CA ALA A 221 -9.63 -10.04 4.15
C ALA A 221 -10.42 -9.07 3.27
N LEU A 222 -11.33 -9.58 2.44
CA LEU A 222 -12.34 -8.78 1.73
C LEU A 222 -13.28 -8.01 2.67
N ARG A 223 -13.39 -8.42 3.94
CA ARG A 223 -14.22 -7.79 4.95
C ARG A 223 -13.44 -6.82 5.82
N CYS A 224 -12.11 -6.78 5.72
CA CYS A 224 -11.34 -5.70 6.33
C CYS A 224 -11.87 -4.37 5.79
N SER A 225 -12.13 -3.41 6.68
CA SER A 225 -12.77 -2.14 6.30
C SER A 225 -11.78 -1.16 5.67
N PHE A 226 -10.94 -1.64 4.75
CA PHE A 226 -10.05 -0.79 3.97
C PHE A 226 -10.84 -0.17 2.82
N SER A 227 -11.57 0.90 3.10
CA SER A 227 -12.13 1.88 2.13
C SER A 227 -12.83 1.34 0.85
N GLY A 228 -13.32 0.11 0.82
CA GLY A 228 -14.05 -0.45 -0.33
C GLY A 228 -13.20 -0.93 -1.51
N THR A 229 -11.92 -0.53 -1.65
CA THR A 229 -11.06 -0.87 -2.81
C THR A 229 -10.91 -2.37 -3.08
N LEU A 230 -10.78 -3.18 -2.02
CA LEU A 230 -10.72 -4.65 -2.15
C LEU A 230 -12.08 -5.25 -2.51
N LYS A 231 -13.19 -4.67 -1.99
CA LYS A 231 -14.55 -5.15 -2.26
C LYS A 231 -15.03 -4.78 -3.66
N THR A 232 -14.59 -3.64 -4.20
CA THR A 232 -14.96 -3.18 -5.55
C THR A 232 -14.29 -4.01 -6.64
N LEU A 233 -13.07 -4.52 -6.41
CA LEU A 233 -12.33 -5.33 -7.39
C LEU A 233 -12.52 -6.84 -7.21
N PHE A 234 -12.91 -7.28 -6.01
CA PHE A 234 -13.30 -8.67 -5.73
C PHE A 234 -14.74 -8.71 -5.20
N PRO A 235 -15.75 -8.33 -6.02
CA PRO A 235 -17.13 -8.49 -5.61
C PRO A 235 -17.37 -9.97 -5.29
N LYS A 236 -18.06 -10.23 -4.17
CA LYS A 236 -18.62 -11.55 -3.91
C LYS A 236 -19.48 -11.90 -5.11
N GLU A 237 -19.08 -12.87 -5.93
CA GLU A 237 -20.01 -13.47 -6.86
C GLU A 237 -21.12 -14.11 -6.02
N SER A 238 -22.34 -13.62 -6.21
CA SER A 238 -23.54 -14.24 -5.68
C SER A 238 -23.66 -15.61 -6.33
N VAL A 239 -23.24 -16.65 -5.61
CA VAL A 239 -23.74 -18.02 -5.82
C VAL A 239 -25.13 -18.09 -5.23
#